data_AF-A0A7K9C285-F1
#
_entry.id   AF-A0A7K9C285-F1
#
_cell.length_a   1.000
_cell.length_b   1.000
_cell.length_c   1.000
_cell.angle_alpha   90.00
_cell.angle_beta   90.00
_cell.angle_gamma   90.00
#
_symmetry.space_group_name_H-M   'P 1'
#
loop_
_entity.id
_entity.type
_entity.pdbx_description
1 polymer ?
#
loop_
_entity_poly.entity_id
_entity_poly.type
_entity_poly.pdbx_seq_one_letter_code
_entity_poly.pdbx_strand_id
1 'polypeptide(L)'
;LKDNPPHYKIRLFGTVKSPKIKFDPPFVILMPVPLDVETEAAVTIIPQDYLRQSRLQVTLPELELEDGNKICPLTVKFTEGQDIVLLSDGTNKELICHISFRSSTPLSFLRNIFFIDEEQN
;
A
#
# COMPACT_ATOMS: atom_id res chain seq x y z
N LEU A 1 -6.17 -48.66 -44.40
CA LEU A 1 -5.25 -47.88 -43.53
C LEU A 1 -5.20 -46.47 -44.11
N LYS A 2 -5.66 -45.39 -43.49
CA LYS A 2 -5.89 -45.07 -42.08
C LYS A 2 -7.06 -44.08 -41.98
N ASP A 3 -8.03 -44.38 -41.12
CA ASP A 3 -8.94 -43.37 -40.55
C ASP A 3 -8.11 -42.48 -39.61
N ASN A 4 -7.85 -41.24 -40.01
CA ASN A 4 -7.35 -40.22 -39.10
C ASN A 4 -8.58 -39.55 -38.46
N PRO A 5 -8.77 -39.60 -37.12
CA PRO A 5 -9.91 -38.93 -36.50
C PRO A 5 -9.79 -37.40 -36.71
N PRO A 6 -10.92 -36.68 -36.88
CA PRO A 6 -10.90 -35.25 -37.11
C PRO A 6 -10.24 -34.56 -35.91
N HIS A 7 -9.13 -33.86 -36.15
CA HIS A 7 -8.39 -33.19 -35.10
C HIS A 7 -9.23 -32.05 -34.49
N TYR A 8 -9.83 -32.28 -33.31
CA TYR A 8 -10.53 -31.24 -32.58
C TYR A 8 -9.52 -30.23 -32.03
N LYS A 9 -9.49 -29.03 -32.64
CA LYS A 9 -8.62 -27.94 -32.18
C LYS A 9 -9.39 -27.06 -31.20
N ILE A 10 -9.10 -27.23 -29.92
CA ILE A 10 -9.66 -26.40 -28.85
C ILE A 10 -8.71 -25.21 -28.60
N ARG A 11 -9.26 -24.00 -28.49
CA ARG A 11 -8.53 -22.80 -28.07
C ARG A 11 -8.96 -22.46 -26.65
N LEU A 12 -7.99 -22.32 -25.76
CA LEU A 12 -8.19 -21.90 -24.38
C LEU A 12 -7.74 -20.44 -24.23
N PHE A 13 -8.47 -19.68 -23.43
CA PHE A 13 -8.15 -18.30 -23.08
C PHE A 13 -8.32 -18.14 -21.57
N GLY A 14 -7.54 -17.25 -20.98
CA GLY A 14 -7.63 -16.88 -19.57
C GLY A 14 -7.07 -15.49 -19.35
N THR A 15 -7.59 -14.81 -18.33
CA THR A 15 -7.11 -13.49 -17.89
C THR A 15 -6.73 -13.62 -16.43
N VAL A 16 -5.52 -13.20 -16.08
CA VAL A 16 -5.08 -13.11 -14.69
C VAL A 16 -5.26 -11.66 -14.24
N LYS A 17 -5.87 -11.46 -13.07
CA LYS A 17 -5.90 -10.15 -12.44
C LYS A 17 -4.63 -9.96 -11.62
N SER A 18 -4.00 -8.80 -11.75
CA SER A 18 -2.89 -8.43 -10.87
C SER A 18 -3.44 -7.93 -9.52
N PRO A 19 -2.77 -8.24 -8.40
CA PRO A 19 -3.06 -7.60 -7.11
C PRO A 19 -2.98 -6.08 -7.22
N LYS A 20 -3.83 -5.38 -6.47
CA LYS A 20 -3.89 -3.91 -6.45
C LYS A 20 -4.27 -3.43 -5.06
N ILE A 21 -3.76 -2.25 -4.69
CA ILE A 21 -4.10 -1.60 -3.42
C ILE A 21 -4.81 -0.28 -3.73
N LYS A 22 -5.89 -0.01 -3.00
CA LYS A 22 -6.56 1.29 -2.95
C LYS A 22 -6.47 1.88 -1.57
N PHE A 23 -6.60 3.21 -1.49
CA PHE A 23 -6.54 3.96 -0.24
C PHE A 23 -7.80 4.81 -0.08
N ASP A 24 -8.31 4.86 1.15
CA ASP A 24 -9.39 5.75 1.56
C ASP A 24 -9.02 6.45 2.88
N PRO A 25 -8.80 7.79 2.90
CA PRO A 25 -8.84 8.68 1.74
C PRO A 25 -7.66 8.43 0.76
N PRO A 26 -7.78 8.85 -0.51
CA PRO A 26 -6.72 8.66 -1.52
C PRO A 26 -5.50 9.58 -1.31
N PHE A 27 -5.63 10.63 -0.49
CA PHE A 27 -4.56 11.51 -0.08
C PHE A 27 -4.82 12.01 1.35
N VAL A 28 -3.74 12.26 2.09
CA VAL A 28 -3.82 12.77 3.46
C VAL A 28 -3.30 14.20 3.50
N ILE A 29 -4.08 15.08 4.12
CA ILE A 29 -3.68 16.45 4.46
C ILE A 29 -3.67 16.52 5.98
N LEU A 30 -2.48 16.72 6.55
CA LEU A 30 -2.32 16.89 7.99
C LEU A 30 -2.43 18.36 8.34
N MET A 31 -3.18 18.67 9.39
CA MET A 31 -3.34 20.04 9.87
C MET A 31 -2.00 20.57 10.41
N PRO A 32 -1.66 21.85 10.16
CA PRO A 32 -0.49 22.47 10.76
C PRO A 32 -0.57 22.42 12.28
N VAL A 33 0.53 22.01 12.92
CA VAL A 33 0.67 21.95 14.37
C VAL A 33 1.96 22.67 14.81
N PRO A 34 2.07 23.08 16.08
CA PRO A 34 3.32 23.60 16.61
C PRO A 34 4.47 22.61 16.48
N LEU A 35 5.70 23.11 16.63
CA LEU A 35 6.88 22.25 16.67
C LEU A 35 6.77 21.22 17.78
N ASP A 36 7.31 20.03 17.51
CA ASP A 36 7.34 18.89 18.42
C ASP A 36 5.96 18.35 18.87
N VAL A 37 4.88 18.84 18.26
CA VAL A 37 3.53 18.30 18.43
C VAL A 37 3.24 17.30 17.31
N GLU A 38 2.71 16.14 17.67
CA GLU A 38 2.29 15.12 16.71
C GLU A 38 0.87 15.43 16.18
N THR A 39 0.68 15.23 14.89
CA THR A 39 -0.63 15.22 14.23
C THR A 39 -0.77 13.93 13.44
N GLU A 40 -1.98 13.39 13.32
CA GLU A 40 -2.21 12.10 12.68
C GLU A 40 -3.50 12.06 11.84
N ALA A 41 -3.51 11.14 10.89
CA ALA A 41 -4.71 10.76 10.14
C ALA A 41 -4.73 9.25 9.91
N ALA A 42 -5.93 8.66 9.95
CA ALA A 42 -6.15 7.27 9.60
C ALA A 42 -6.37 7.13 8.09
N VAL A 43 -5.84 6.05 7.52
CA VAL A 43 -6.06 5.63 6.14
C VAL A 43 -6.45 4.17 6.12
N THR A 44 -7.54 3.87 5.43
CA THR A 44 -7.95 2.52 5.11
C THR A 44 -7.24 2.09 3.83
N ILE A 45 -6.53 0.97 3.92
CA ILE A 45 -5.91 0.26 2.82
C ILE A 45 -6.88 -0.84 2.40
N ILE A 46 -7.23 -0.85 1.12
CA ILE A 46 -8.22 -1.75 0.53
C ILE A 46 -7.50 -2.62 -0.51
N PRO A 47 -6.98 -3.80 -0.14
CA PRO A 47 -6.34 -4.72 -1.07
C PRO A 47 -7.39 -5.36 -1.99
N GLN A 48 -7.02 -5.63 -3.23
CA GLN A 48 -7.89 -6.25 -4.23
C GLN A 48 -7.12 -7.31 -5.02
N ASP A 49 -7.80 -8.42 -5.31
CA ASP A 49 -7.28 -9.51 -6.15
C ASP A 49 -6.00 -10.18 -5.56
N TYR A 50 -5.75 -10.08 -4.25
CA TYR A 50 -4.70 -10.84 -3.56
C TYR A 50 -5.18 -12.27 -3.30
N LEU A 51 -4.61 -13.25 -4.01
CA LEU A 51 -5.02 -14.66 -3.93
C LEU A 51 -4.29 -15.44 -2.82
N ARG A 52 -3.30 -14.82 -2.19
CA ARG A 52 -2.48 -15.40 -1.11
C ARG A 52 -2.24 -14.32 -0.06
N GLN A 53 -1.88 -14.76 1.14
CA GLN A 53 -1.39 -13.83 2.15
C GLN A 53 -0.12 -13.15 1.63
N SER A 54 -0.02 -11.84 1.83
CA SER A 54 1.16 -11.03 1.48
C SER A 54 1.36 -9.96 2.54
N ARG A 55 2.61 -9.64 2.86
CA ARG A 55 2.92 -8.64 3.88
C ARG A 55 3.31 -7.31 3.25
N LEU A 56 2.70 -6.23 3.73
CA LEU A 56 3.04 -4.88 3.30
C LEU A 56 4.30 -4.36 3.99
N GLN A 57 5.19 -3.79 3.19
CA GLN A 57 6.29 -2.95 3.60
C GLN A 57 5.96 -1.49 3.33
N VAL A 58 6.45 -0.59 4.18
CA VAL A 58 6.21 0.84 4.04
C VAL A 58 7.53 1.57 3.86
N THR A 59 7.65 2.31 2.76
CA THR A 59 8.78 3.19 2.50
C THR A 59 8.34 4.64 2.69
N LEU A 60 8.96 5.29 3.67
CA LEU A 60 8.69 6.69 4.00
C LEU A 60 9.65 7.61 3.24
N PRO A 61 9.19 8.81 2.84
CA PRO A 61 10.06 9.78 2.19
C PRO A 61 11.02 10.41 3.21
N GLU A 62 12.29 10.50 2.82
CA GLU A 62 13.27 11.37 3.49
C GLU A 62 13.15 12.80 2.96
N LEU A 63 13.38 13.77 3.85
CA LEU A 63 13.44 15.19 3.52
C LEU A 63 14.85 15.70 3.81
N GLU A 64 15.40 16.46 2.88
CA GLU A 64 16.68 17.15 3.04
C GLU A 64 16.43 18.58 3.53
N LEU A 65 17.09 18.95 4.63
CA LEU A 65 17.07 20.29 5.21
C LEU A 65 18.09 21.21 4.53
N GLU A 66 18.01 22.51 4.80
CA GLU A 66 18.92 23.51 4.22
C GLU A 66 20.39 23.28 4.59
N ASP A 67 20.65 22.67 5.74
CA ASP A 67 21.99 22.28 6.20
C ASP A 67 22.49 20.96 5.59
N GLY A 68 21.70 20.34 4.69
CA GLY A 68 21.99 19.06 4.05
C GLY A 68 21.64 17.83 4.91
N ASN A 69 21.14 18.02 6.13
CA ASN A 69 20.72 16.90 6.97
C ASN A 69 19.44 16.26 6.44
N LYS A 70 19.38 14.92 6.49
CA LYS A 70 18.18 14.17 6.12
C LYS A 70 17.37 13.80 7.35
N ILE A 71 16.06 14.04 7.27
CA ILE A 71 15.11 13.70 8.33
C ILE A 71 13.92 12.93 7.77
N CYS A 72 13.24 12.17 8.62
CA CYS A 72 11.97 11.54 8.30
C CYS A 72 10.95 11.94 9.39
N PRO A 73 10.14 12.98 9.14
CA PRO A 73 9.19 13.46 10.15
C PRO A 73 7.87 12.68 10.15
N LEU A 74 7.75 11.67 9.28
CA LEU A 74 6.57 10.83 9.15
C LEU A 74 6.76 9.50 9.88
N THR A 75 5.68 8.92 10.39
CA THR A 75 5.65 7.57 10.92
C THR A 75 4.34 6.90 10.49
N VAL A 76 4.38 5.58 10.26
CA VAL A 76 3.19 4.79 9.92
C VAL A 76 3.03 3.66 10.93
N LYS A 77 1.85 3.58 11.55
CA LYS A 77 1.49 2.52 12.52
C LYS A 77 0.27 1.76 12.06
N PHE A 78 0.32 0.44 12.14
CA PHE A 78 -0.81 -0.44 11.83
C PHE A 78 -1.47 -0.90 13.12
N THR A 79 -2.80 -0.86 13.17
CA THR A 79 -3.56 -1.27 14.36
C THR A 79 -3.69 -2.78 14.48
N GLU A 80 -3.83 -3.47 13.34
CA GLU A 80 -4.15 -4.91 13.27
C GLU A 80 -3.07 -5.74 12.56
N GLY A 81 -1.89 -5.15 12.34
CA GLY A 81 -0.81 -5.76 11.57
C GLY A 81 -0.77 -5.33 10.10
N GLN A 82 0.19 -5.88 9.36
CA GLN A 82 0.56 -5.46 8.00
C GLN A 82 0.25 -6.53 6.94
N ASP A 83 -0.36 -7.64 7.34
CA ASP A 83 -0.60 -8.77 6.46
C ASP A 83 -1.93 -8.58 5.72
N ILE A 84 -1.88 -8.60 4.40
CA ILE A 84 -3.05 -8.74 3.54
C ILE A 84 -3.52 -10.18 3.66
N VAL A 85 -4.72 -10.37 4.20
CA VAL A 85 -5.31 -11.69 4.42
C VAL A 85 -6.51 -11.89 3.50
N LEU A 86 -6.59 -13.05 2.86
CA LEU A 86 -7.76 -13.49 2.11
C LEU A 86 -8.80 -14.07 3.09
N LEU A 87 -10.00 -13.51 3.07
CA LEU A 87 -11.13 -13.96 3.88
C LEU A 87 -11.83 -15.16 3.23
N SER A 88 -12.65 -15.87 4.01
CA SER A 88 -13.37 -17.06 3.54
C SER A 88 -14.39 -16.78 2.43
N ASP A 89 -14.82 -15.54 2.28
CA ASP A 89 -15.73 -15.11 1.21
C ASP A 89 -15.00 -14.73 -0.10
N GLY A 90 -13.67 -14.87 -0.13
CA GLY A 90 -12.83 -14.55 -1.28
C GLY A 90 -12.46 -13.07 -1.40
N THR A 91 -12.82 -12.23 -0.44
CA THR A 91 -12.39 -10.83 -0.37
C THR A 91 -11.11 -10.67 0.46
N ASN A 92 -10.38 -9.57 0.26
CA ASN A 92 -9.23 -9.25 1.09
C ASN A 92 -9.64 -8.37 2.26
N LYS A 93 -9.14 -8.69 3.46
CA LYS A 93 -9.38 -7.90 4.66
C LYS A 93 -8.77 -6.50 4.48
N GLU A 94 -9.54 -5.47 4.80
CA GLU A 94 -9.05 -4.10 4.88
C GLU A 94 -8.06 -3.93 6.05
N LEU A 95 -7.11 -3.03 5.87
CA LEU A 95 -6.13 -2.68 6.91
C LEU A 95 -6.26 -1.19 7.22
N ILE A 96 -6.11 -0.82 8.49
CA ILE A 96 -6.09 0.58 8.91
C ILE A 96 -4.69 0.93 9.38
N CYS A 97 -4.12 1.98 8.81
CA CYS A 97 -2.88 2.56 9.28
C CYS A 97 -3.08 4.02 9.70
N HIS A 98 -2.26 4.46 10.66
CA HIS A 98 -2.21 5.83 11.12
C HIS A 98 -0.90 6.44 10.62
N ILE A 99 -1.03 7.54 9.88
CA ILE A 99 0.10 8.33 9.39
C ILE A 99 0.24 9.51 10.34
N SER A 100 1.37 9.57 11.03
CA SER A 100 1.68 10.64 11.98
C SER A 100 2.78 11.54 11.42
N PHE A 101 2.71 12.83 11.73
CA PHE A 101 3.75 13.81 11.43
C PHE A 101 4.19 14.52 12.71
N ARG A 102 5.50 14.66 12.89
CA ARG A 102 6.12 15.46 13.94
C ARG A 102 7.46 16.02 13.48
N SER A 103 7.71 17.30 13.74
CA SER A 103 8.98 17.93 13.40
C SER A 103 9.40 18.95 14.46
N SER A 104 10.70 19.00 14.76
CA SER A 104 11.32 20.03 15.61
C SER A 104 11.71 21.28 14.83
N THR A 105 11.53 21.27 13.50
CA THR A 105 11.78 22.41 12.60
C THR A 105 10.55 22.71 11.74
N PRO A 106 10.34 23.98 11.32
CA PRO A 106 9.25 24.32 10.41
C PRO A 106 9.44 23.63 9.05
N LEU A 107 8.43 22.88 8.62
CA LEU A 107 8.46 22.14 7.34
C LEU A 107 7.14 22.27 6.60
N SER A 108 7.22 22.27 5.27
CA SER A 108 6.08 22.14 4.36
C SER A 108 6.50 21.33 3.15
N PHE A 109 5.85 20.20 2.90
CA PHE A 109 6.22 19.30 1.80
C PHE A 109 5.03 18.50 1.30
N LEU A 110 5.13 18.05 0.05
CA LEU A 110 4.27 17.05 -0.58
C LEU A 110 5.15 15.89 -1.03
N ARG A 111 4.91 14.70 -0.48
CA ARG A 111 5.68 13.48 -0.77
C ARG A 111 4.78 12.26 -0.74
N ASN A 112 5.23 11.20 -1.42
CA ASN A 112 4.55 9.92 -1.45
C ASN A 112 5.07 9.01 -0.34
N ILE A 113 4.16 8.26 0.27
CA ILE A 113 4.47 7.08 1.07
C ILE A 113 4.16 5.87 0.19
N PHE A 114 5.09 4.93 0.08
CA PHE A 114 4.88 3.73 -0.72
C PHE A 114 4.55 2.55 0.19
N PHE A 115 3.46 1.86 -0.14
CA PHE A 115 3.09 0.58 0.44
C PHE A 115 3.37 -0.48 -0.63
N ILE A 116 4.31 -1.39 -0.33
CA ILE A 116 4.87 -2.33 -1.29
C ILE A 116 4.64 -3.74 -0.76
N ASP A 117 4.14 -4.64 -1.61
CA ASP A 117 3.95 -6.04 -1.24
C ASP A 117 5.21 -6.91 -1.49
N GLU A 118 5.14 -8.19 -1.13
CA GLU A 118 6.27 -9.12 -1.31
C GLU A 118 6.67 -9.34 -2.78
N GLU A 119 5.73 -9.11 -3.71
CA GLU A 119 5.97 -9.20 -5.16
C GLU A 119 6.45 -7.88 -5.77
N GLN A 120 6.68 -6.85 -4.94
CA GLN A 120 7.10 -5.50 -5.34
C GLN A 120 6.06 -4.75 -6.17
N ASN A 121 4.76 -5.03 -5.94
CA ASN A 121 3.66 -4.22 -6.49
C ASN A 121 3.40 -2.95 -5.68
#